data_AF-A0A2N2R737-F1
#
_entry.id   AF-A0A2N2R737-F1
#
_cell.length_a   1.000
_cell.length_b   1.000
_cell.length_c   1.000
_cell.angle_alpha   90.00
_cell.angle_beta   90.00
_cell.angle_gamma   90.00
#
_symmetry.space_group_name_H-M   'P 1'
#
loop_
_entity.id
_entity.type
_entity.pdbx_description
1 polymer ?
#
loop_
_entity_poly.entity_id
_entity_poly.type
_entity_poly.pdbx_seq_one_letter_code
_entity_poly.pdbx_strand_id
1 'polypeptide(L)'
;MKRSLIALIAGCLLAFAAIAAPGTLEGVQKQPINVSAIAMFLVFVLFTLGITWWASSRTKSTADFYTAGGGITGFQNGLAIAGDYMSAATLLGLTSLVYAKGFDGFIYTISFFVGWPIILFL
;
A
#
# COMPACT_ATOMS: atom_id res chain seq x y z
N MET A 1 26.21 -2.67 12.89
CA MET A 1 26.38 -1.46 12.04
C MET A 1 27.00 -1.76 10.68
N LYS A 2 28.18 -2.41 10.59
CA LYS A 2 28.88 -2.66 9.30
C LYS A 2 28.08 -3.48 8.27
N ARG A 3 27.29 -4.47 8.69
CA ARG A 3 26.42 -5.27 7.80
C ARG A 3 25.27 -4.49 7.17
N SER A 4 24.70 -3.53 7.90
CA SER A 4 23.64 -2.66 7.39
C SER A 4 24.18 -1.65 6.37
N LEU A 5 25.43 -1.19 6.58
CA LEU A 5 26.11 -0.29 5.64
C LEU A 5 26.42 -0.99 4.31
N ILE A 6 26.87 -2.24 4.34
CA ILE A 6 27.13 -3.05 3.13
C ILE A 6 25.83 -3.33 2.36
N ALA A 7 24.74 -3.64 3.07
CA ALA A 7 23.43 -3.84 2.45
C ALA A 7 22.90 -2.57 1.79
N LEU A 8 23.12 -1.39 2.42
CA LEU A 8 22.74 -0.10 1.87
C LEU A 8 23.53 0.21 0.57
N ILE A 9 24.85 -0.01 0.59
CA ILE A 9 25.73 0.23 -0.57
C ILE A 9 25.38 -0.71 -1.72
N ALA A 10 25.16 -2.00 -1.43
CA ALA A 10 24.73 -2.98 -2.43
C ALA A 10 23.36 -2.63 -3.04
N GLY A 11 22.41 -2.18 -2.21
CA GLY A 11 21.10 -1.70 -2.68
C GLY A 11 21.21 -0.46 -3.58
N CYS A 12 22.05 0.51 -3.21
CA CYS A 12 22.32 1.69 -4.02
C CYS A 12 23.00 1.35 -5.36
N LEU A 13 23.92 0.38 -5.39
CA LEU A 13 24.59 -0.07 -6.60
C LEU A 13 23.63 -0.79 -7.57
N LEU A 14 22.71 -1.60 -7.04
CA LEU A 14 21.67 -2.25 -7.85
C LEU A 14 20.69 -1.23 -8.45
N ALA A 15 20.32 -0.20 -7.69
CA ALA A 15 19.50 0.90 -8.19
C ALA A 15 20.23 1.71 -9.29
N PHE A 16 21.55 1.92 -9.14
CA PHE A 16 22.36 2.62 -10.14
C PHE A 16 22.51 1.80 -11.44
N ALA A 17 22.66 0.47 -11.34
CA ALA A 17 22.71 -0.42 -12.50
C ALA A 17 21.40 -0.41 -13.31
N ALA A 18 20.25 -0.23 -12.65
CA ALA A 18 18.96 -0.08 -13.32
C ALA A 18 18.83 1.26 -14.08
N ILE A 19 19.52 2.32 -13.64
CA ILE A 19 19.61 3.61 -14.36
C ILE A 19 20.56 3.53 -15.57
N ALA A 20 21.56 2.65 -15.53
CA ALA A 20 22.63 2.60 -16.53
C ALA A 20 22.31 1.77 -17.79
N ALA A 21 21.12 1.16 -17.88
CA ALA A 21 20.68 0.44 -19.08
C ALA A 21 20.48 1.42 -20.24
N PRO A 22 21.37 1.44 -21.26
CA PRO A 22 21.23 2.35 -22.39
C PRO A 22 20.02 1.92 -23.22
N GLY A 23 19.14 2.87 -23.56
CA GLY A 23 18.01 2.63 -24.48
C GLY A 23 16.62 2.46 -23.86
N THR A 24 16.45 2.50 -22.54
CA THR A 24 15.10 2.39 -21.91
C THR A 24 14.29 3.70 -21.95
N LEU A 25 14.96 4.83 -22.17
CA LEU A 25 14.33 6.17 -22.17
C LEU A 25 14.20 6.78 -23.57
N GLU A 26 14.82 6.17 -24.58
CA GLU A 26 14.79 6.61 -25.98
C GLU A 26 13.43 6.27 -26.62
N GLY A 27 12.41 7.06 -26.30
CA GLY A 27 11.03 6.85 -26.78
C GLY A 27 9.96 7.11 -25.73
N VAL A 28 10.35 7.34 -24.48
CA VAL A 28 9.41 7.74 -23.42
C VAL A 28 9.02 9.20 -23.63
N GLN A 29 7.88 9.42 -24.26
CA GLN A 29 7.25 10.73 -24.36
C GLN A 29 7.13 11.32 -22.94
N LYS A 30 7.71 12.50 -22.71
CA LYS A 30 7.62 13.18 -21.43
C LYS A 30 6.16 13.54 -21.18
N GLN A 31 5.51 12.78 -20.30
CA GLN A 31 4.13 13.01 -19.91
C GLN A 31 3.98 14.47 -19.41
N PRO A 32 3.02 15.25 -19.92
CA PRO A 32 2.75 16.57 -19.38
C PRO A 32 2.30 16.47 -17.92
N ILE A 33 2.57 17.51 -17.13
CA ILE A 33 2.18 17.53 -15.72
C ILE A 33 0.66 17.42 -15.62
N ASN A 34 0.18 16.36 -14.99
CA ASN A 34 -1.24 16.15 -14.76
C ASN A 34 -1.64 16.82 -13.43
N VAL A 35 -2.00 18.10 -13.53
CA VAL A 35 -2.41 18.91 -12.37
C VAL A 35 -3.62 18.29 -11.66
N SER A 36 -4.57 17.71 -12.41
CA SER A 36 -5.76 17.05 -11.83
C SER A 36 -5.38 15.85 -10.96
N ALA A 37 -4.47 14.99 -11.41
CA ALA A 37 -4.00 13.84 -10.63
C ALA A 37 -3.27 14.26 -9.35
N ILE A 38 -2.43 15.29 -9.45
CA ILE A 38 -1.70 15.84 -8.29
C ILE A 38 -2.69 16.43 -7.28
N ALA A 39 -3.67 17.19 -7.73
CA ALA A 39 -4.68 17.78 -6.86
C ALA A 39 -5.49 16.69 -6.12
N MET A 40 -5.95 15.66 -6.83
CA MET A 40 -6.67 14.54 -6.21
C MET A 40 -5.82 13.80 -5.18
N PHE A 41 -4.55 13.55 -5.48
CA PHE A 41 -3.61 12.93 -4.55
C PHE A 41 -3.45 13.76 -3.27
N LEU A 42 -3.23 15.07 -3.40
CA LEU A 42 -3.07 15.96 -2.25
C LEU A 42 -4.35 16.05 -1.42
N VAL A 43 -5.52 16.14 -2.06
CA VAL A 43 -6.81 16.13 -1.36
C VAL A 43 -6.96 14.84 -0.54
N PHE A 44 -6.67 13.68 -1.14
CA PHE A 44 -6.77 12.41 -0.45
C PHE A 44 -5.79 12.31 0.73
N VAL A 45 -4.53 12.71 0.55
CA VAL A 45 -3.51 12.69 1.61
C VAL A 45 -3.88 13.63 2.75
N LEU A 46 -4.28 14.86 2.46
CA LEU A 46 -4.68 15.82 3.49
C LEU A 46 -5.93 15.37 4.23
N PHE A 47 -6.87 14.76 3.53
CA PHE A 47 -8.08 14.20 4.13
C PHE A 47 -7.77 13.05 5.09
N THR A 48 -6.95 12.08 4.69
CA THR A 48 -6.56 10.96 5.56
C THR A 48 -5.78 11.44 6.77
N LEU A 49 -4.79 12.34 6.58
CA LEU A 49 -4.04 12.94 7.69
C LEU A 49 -4.95 13.75 8.63
N GLY A 50 -5.92 14.49 8.09
CA GLY A 50 -6.90 15.24 8.87
C GLY A 50 -7.74 14.34 9.77
N ILE A 51 -8.23 13.22 9.24
CA ILE A 51 -8.97 12.22 10.03
C ILE A 51 -8.07 11.58 11.09
N THR A 52 -6.84 11.18 10.73
CA THR A 52 -5.90 10.57 11.68
C THR A 52 -5.52 11.52 12.80
N TRP A 53 -5.27 12.79 12.50
CA TRP A 53 -4.98 13.81 13.50
C TRP A 53 -6.17 14.04 14.43
N TRP A 54 -7.38 14.16 13.86
CA TRP A 54 -8.61 14.28 14.64
C TRP A 54 -8.83 13.08 15.57
N ALA A 55 -8.66 11.85 15.05
CA ALA A 55 -8.79 10.63 15.83
C ALA A 55 -7.74 10.55 16.95
N SER A 56 -6.48 10.86 16.63
CA SER A 56 -5.38 10.87 17.60
C SER A 56 -5.62 11.87 18.74
N SER A 57 -6.23 13.02 18.46
CA SER A 57 -6.55 14.03 19.49
C SER A 57 -7.57 13.54 20.54
N ARG A 58 -8.38 12.53 20.20
CA ARG A 58 -9.42 11.92 21.04
C ARG A 58 -8.92 10.76 21.89
N THR A 59 -7.79 10.15 21.54
CA THR A 59 -7.18 9.06 22.31
C THR A 59 -6.53 9.60 23.59
N LYS A 60 -6.96 9.12 24.77
CA LYS A 60 -6.46 9.60 26.09
C LYS A 60 -5.82 8.52 26.95
N SER A 61 -6.15 7.24 26.72
CA SER A 61 -5.59 6.11 27.45
C SER A 61 -4.98 5.05 26.53
N THR A 62 -4.17 4.16 27.10
CA THR A 62 -3.61 2.99 26.43
C THR A 62 -4.72 2.07 25.88
N ALA A 63 -5.81 1.91 26.63
CA ALA A 63 -6.96 1.12 26.19
C ALA A 63 -7.65 1.77 24.97
N ASP A 64 -7.77 3.10 24.94
CA ASP A 64 -8.31 3.81 23.77
C ASP A 64 -7.42 3.65 22.54
N PHE A 65 -6.10 3.54 22.71
CA PHE A 65 -5.16 3.38 21.61
C PHE A 65 -5.18 1.97 21.02
N TYR A 66 -5.23 0.94 21.87
CA TYR A 66 -5.15 -0.46 21.41
C TYR A 66 -6.49 -1.11 21.09
N THR A 67 -7.55 -0.77 21.83
CA THR A 67 -8.87 -1.41 21.68
C THR A 67 -9.99 -0.42 21.40
N ALA A 68 -9.68 0.87 21.22
CA ALA A 68 -10.65 1.95 21.11
C ALA A 68 -11.71 1.90 22.23
N GLY A 69 -11.29 1.50 23.43
CA GLY A 69 -12.18 1.35 24.60
C GLY A 69 -13.20 0.22 24.47
N GLY A 70 -13.04 -0.70 23.52
CA GLY A 70 -13.99 -1.78 23.24
C GLY A 70 -15.23 -1.36 22.43
N GLY A 71 -15.26 -0.14 21.89
CA GLY A 71 -16.42 0.44 21.22
C GLY A 71 -16.57 0.14 19.72
N ILE A 72 -15.66 -0.63 19.11
CA ILE A 72 -15.69 -0.91 17.67
C ILE A 72 -16.70 -2.02 17.37
N THR A 73 -17.69 -1.71 16.52
CA THR A 73 -18.66 -2.70 16.04
C THR A 73 -18.02 -3.69 15.05
N GLY A 74 -18.59 -4.89 14.93
CA GLY A 74 -18.08 -5.90 13.99
C GLY A 74 -18.03 -5.42 12.53
N PHE A 75 -18.97 -4.57 12.12
CA PHE A 75 -18.96 -3.96 10.79
C PHE A 75 -17.80 -2.97 10.59
N GLN A 76 -17.53 -2.12 11.58
CA GLN A 76 -16.40 -1.18 11.52
C GLN A 76 -15.06 -1.91 11.50
N ASN A 77 -14.91 -2.96 12.30
CA ASN A 77 -13.73 -3.82 12.29
C ASN A 77 -13.57 -4.52 10.92
N GLY A 78 -14.65 -5.10 10.41
CA GLY A 78 -14.66 -5.74 9.09
C GLY A 78 -14.28 -4.77 7.96
N LEU A 79 -14.81 -3.55 7.98
CA LEU A 79 -14.48 -2.53 6.99
C LEU A 79 -13.02 -2.07 7.08
N ALA A 80 -12.49 -1.91 8.30
CA ALA A 80 -11.08 -1.56 8.50
C ALA A 80 -10.14 -2.64 7.96
N ILE A 81 -10.40 -3.91 8.29
CA ILE A 81 -9.60 -5.04 7.81
C ILE A 81 -9.73 -5.19 6.29
N ALA A 82 -10.92 -4.98 5.71
CA ALA A 82 -11.11 -4.98 4.26
C ALA A 82 -10.22 -3.93 3.59
N GLY A 83 -10.15 -2.72 4.16
CA GLY A 83 -9.28 -1.64 3.69
C GLY A 83 -7.80 -2.01 3.71
N ASP A 84 -7.31 -2.54 4.84
CA ASP A 84 -5.92 -3.01 4.98
C ASP A 84 -5.60 -4.16 4.01
N TYR A 85 -6.56 -5.08 3.81
CA TYR A 85 -6.43 -6.21 2.89
C TYR A 85 -6.37 -5.76 1.42
N MET A 86 -7.05 -4.67 1.06
CA MET A 86 -7.09 -4.10 -0.30
C MET A 86 -6.02 -3.03 -0.55
N SER A 87 -4.94 -3.01 0.24
CA SER A 87 -3.88 -2.00 0.14
C SER A 87 -3.24 -1.87 -1.26
N ALA A 88 -2.47 -0.80 -1.47
CA ALA A 88 -1.70 -0.60 -2.71
C ALA A 88 -0.74 -1.76 -3.04
N ALA A 89 -0.23 -2.44 -2.01
CA ALA A 89 0.58 -3.64 -2.18
C ALA A 89 -0.22 -4.78 -2.82
N THR A 90 -1.47 -4.97 -2.40
CA THR A 90 -2.39 -5.94 -3.01
C THR A 90 -2.68 -5.61 -4.46
N LEU A 91 -2.96 -4.34 -4.78
CA LEU A 91 -3.18 -3.90 -6.16
C LEU A 91 -1.96 -4.18 -7.04
N LEU A 92 -0.78 -3.69 -6.66
CA LEU A 92 0.45 -3.86 -7.46
C LEU A 92 0.88 -5.34 -7.52
N GLY A 93 0.74 -6.08 -6.43
CA GLY A 93 1.10 -7.49 -6.35
C GLY A 93 0.23 -8.38 -7.24
N LEU A 94 -1.10 -8.29 -7.12
CA LEU A 94 -2.01 -9.12 -7.90
C LEU A 94 -2.01 -8.71 -9.37
N THR A 95 -1.96 -7.42 -9.69
CA THR A 95 -1.85 -6.97 -11.10
C THR A 95 -0.53 -7.41 -11.72
N SER A 96 0.58 -7.37 -10.99
CA SER A 96 1.87 -7.90 -11.46
C SER A 96 1.82 -9.42 -11.65
N LEU A 97 1.15 -10.15 -10.77
CA LEU A 97 0.99 -11.60 -10.88
C LEU A 97 0.19 -11.96 -12.14
N VAL A 98 -0.94 -11.29 -12.36
CA VAL A 98 -1.78 -11.47 -13.55
C VAL A 98 -1.03 -11.08 -14.81
N TYR A 99 -0.27 -9.97 -14.79
CA TYR A 99 0.57 -9.57 -15.91
C TYR A 99 1.61 -10.65 -16.27
N ALA A 100 2.22 -11.29 -15.28
CA ALA A 100 3.26 -12.30 -15.49
C ALA A 100 2.73 -13.70 -15.83
N LYS A 101 1.56 -14.09 -15.30
CA LYS A 101 0.99 -15.45 -15.41
C LYS A 101 -0.27 -15.52 -16.28
N GLY A 102 -0.74 -14.39 -16.80
CA GLY A 102 -1.96 -14.32 -17.61
C GLY A 102 -3.19 -14.74 -16.80
N PHE A 103 -4.11 -15.45 -17.46
CA PHE A 103 -5.38 -15.87 -16.90
C PHE A 103 -5.24 -16.77 -15.66
N ASP A 104 -4.21 -17.61 -15.60
CA ASP A 104 -3.99 -18.49 -14.44
C ASP A 104 -3.68 -17.67 -13.16
N GLY A 105 -3.07 -16.49 -13.30
CA GLY A 105 -2.86 -15.55 -12.19
C GLY A 105 -4.16 -14.94 -11.63
N PHE A 106 -5.23 -14.92 -12.43
CA PHE A 106 -6.54 -14.44 -11.99
C PHE A 106 -7.18 -15.39 -10.98
N ILE A 107 -6.99 -16.71 -11.14
CA ILE A 107 -7.48 -17.71 -10.19
C ILE A 107 -6.85 -17.47 -8.80
N TYR A 108 -5.54 -17.18 -8.75
CA TYR A 108 -4.86 -16.81 -7.51
C TYR A 108 -5.40 -15.51 -6.88
N THR A 109 -5.80 -14.55 -7.70
CA THR A 109 -6.43 -13.30 -7.23
C THR A 109 -7.76 -13.57 -6.53
N ILE A 110 -8.59 -14.47 -7.07
CA ILE A 110 -9.84 -14.87 -6.41
C ILE A 110 -9.55 -15.59 -5.09
N SER A 111 -8.62 -16.54 -5.08
CA SER A 111 -8.25 -17.26 -3.85
C SER A 111 -7.74 -16.33 -2.76
N PHE A 112 -6.99 -15.28 -3.12
CA PHE A 112 -6.57 -14.23 -2.19
C PHE A 112 -7.79 -13.59 -1.51
N PHE A 113 -8.74 -13.05 -2.27
CA PHE A 113 -9.93 -12.41 -1.69
C PHE A 113 -10.87 -13.36 -0.92
N VAL A 114 -10.94 -14.63 -1.32
CA VAL A 114 -11.72 -15.65 -0.58
C VAL A 114 -11.09 -15.98 0.77
N GLY A 115 -9.78 -15.76 0.96
CA GLY A 115 -9.10 -15.94 2.25
C GLY A 115 -9.41 -14.85 3.27
N TRP A 116 -9.87 -13.66 2.85
CA TRP A 116 -10.12 -12.51 3.72
C TRP A 116 -11.12 -12.77 4.87
N PRO A 117 -12.27 -13.42 4.66
CA PRO A 117 -13.22 -13.70 5.75
C PRO A 117 -12.62 -14.56 6.87
N ILE A 118 -11.61 -15.39 6.59
CA ILE A 118 -10.95 -16.22 7.61
C ILE A 118 -10.21 -15.33 8.63
N ILE A 119 -9.65 -14.21 8.18
CA ILE A 119 -8.95 -13.24 9.04
C ILE A 119 -9.91 -12.57 10.01
N LEU A 120 -11.20 -12.43 9.66
CA LEU A 120 -12.21 -11.84 10.54
C LEU A 120 -12.53 -12.69 11.78
N PHE A 121 -12.16 -13.97 11.77
CA PHE A 121 -12.37 -14.90 12.88
C PHE A 121 -11.12 -15.12 13.75
N LEU A 122 -9.99 -14.46 13.43
CA LEU A 122 -8.71 -14.59 14.13
C LEU A 122 -8.50 -13.44 15.12
#